data_AF-A0A9X8N5I3-F1
#
_entry.id   AF-A0A9X8N5I3-F1
#
_cell.length_a   1.000
_cell.length_b   1.000
_cell.length_c   1.000
_cell.angle_alpha   90.00
_cell.angle_beta   90.00
_cell.angle_gamma   90.00
#
_symmetry.space_group_name_H-M   'P 1'
#
loop_
_entity.id
_entity.type
_entity.pdbx_description
1 polymer ?
#
loop_
_entity_poly.entity_id
_entity_poly.type
_entity_poly.pdbx_seq_one_letter_code
_entity_poly.pdbx_strand_id
1 'polypeptide(L)'
;MRVHLTRGSVAMGDDAYAPHTETMDLPDEMPLCEAVTSVIKSGYLANIVGGQATWILNSADDSIAVVAQQWKGPRLLTPGDPALASLAIDDRVVRWHFDYLAQRDPEAVYEELSAAPTT
;
A
#
# COMPACT_ATOMS: atom_id res chain seq x y z
N MET A 1 -4.90 13.26 9.98
CA MET A 1 -4.06 13.44 8.78
C MET A 1 -4.76 12.91 7.55
N ARG A 2 -4.45 13.49 6.39
CA ARG A 2 -5.06 13.12 5.11
C ARG A 2 -4.13 12.18 4.34
N VAL A 3 -4.63 11.01 3.99
CA VAL A 3 -3.91 10.03 3.18
C VAL A 3 -4.46 10.05 1.75
N HIS A 4 -3.61 10.41 0.81
CA HIS A 4 -3.90 10.38 -0.62
C HIS A 4 -3.50 9.02 -1.16
N LEU A 5 -4.49 8.26 -1.62
CA LEU A 5 -4.33 6.90 -2.12
C LEU A 5 -4.40 6.93 -3.65
N THR A 6 -3.45 6.24 -4.28
CA THR A 6 -3.48 5.91 -5.71
C THR A 6 -3.11 4.45 -5.87
N ARG A 7 -3.55 3.79 -6.96
CA ARG A 7 -3.18 2.40 -7.25
C ARG A 7 -3.00 2.20 -8.75
N GLY A 8 -2.15 1.24 -9.11
CA GLY A 8 -2.02 0.72 -10.47
C GLY A 8 -3.29 0.02 -10.96
N SER A 9 -3.47 -0.01 -12.27
CA SER A 9 -4.60 -0.64 -12.94
C SER A 9 -4.55 -2.17 -12.84
N VAL A 10 -5.70 -2.82 -12.69
CA VAL A 10 -5.82 -4.28 -12.52
C VAL A 10 -6.21 -5.00 -13.81
N ALA A 11 -6.75 -4.27 -14.81
CA ALA A 11 -7.17 -4.82 -16.09
C ALA A 11 -7.07 -3.78 -17.21
N MET A 12 -6.92 -4.23 -18.47
CA MET A 12 -7.00 -3.43 -19.71
C MET A 12 -8.33 -2.65 -19.92
N GLY A 13 -9.23 -2.65 -18.93
CA GLY A 13 -10.51 -1.93 -18.91
C GLY A 13 -10.84 -1.24 -17.58
N ASP A 14 -9.99 -1.36 -16.54
CA ASP A 14 -10.14 -0.57 -15.30
C ASP A 14 -9.59 0.86 -15.48
N ASP A 15 -8.88 1.12 -16.58
CA ASP A 15 -8.29 2.41 -16.96
C ASP A 15 -9.30 3.54 -17.19
N ALA A 16 -10.61 3.23 -17.30
CA ALA A 16 -11.64 4.23 -17.50
C ALA A 16 -11.71 5.27 -16.36
N TYR A 17 -11.19 4.94 -15.18
CA TYR A 17 -11.17 5.82 -14.00
C TYR A 17 -9.78 5.94 -13.34
N ALA A 18 -8.71 5.61 -14.07
CA ALA A 18 -7.35 5.85 -13.62
C ALA A 18 -7.04 7.37 -13.58
N PRO A 19 -6.22 7.84 -12.63
CA PRO A 19 -5.66 7.12 -11.49
C PRO A 19 -6.73 7.03 -10.41
N HIS A 20 -7.10 5.82 -9.97
CA HIS A 20 -8.15 5.58 -8.97
C HIS A 20 -7.81 6.28 -7.65
N THR A 21 -8.09 7.58 -7.58
CA THR A 21 -7.58 8.45 -6.54
C THR A 21 -8.62 8.52 -5.45
N GLU A 22 -8.23 8.14 -4.24
CA GLU A 22 -9.07 8.23 -3.06
C GLU A 22 -8.35 9.04 -1.98
N THR A 23 -9.12 9.58 -1.05
CA THR A 23 -8.59 10.29 0.09
C THR A 23 -9.27 9.78 1.35
N MET A 24 -8.47 9.48 2.36
CA MET A 24 -8.96 9.01 3.66
C MET A 24 -8.33 9.81 4.78
N ASP A 25 -9.15 10.21 5.76
CA ASP A 25 -8.66 10.85 6.98
C ASP A 25 -8.38 9.79 8.04
N LEU A 26 -7.13 9.71 8.50
CA LEU A 26 -6.66 8.79 9.53
C LEU A 26 -6.00 9.54 10.70
N PRO A 27 -6.00 8.98 11.93
CA PRO A 27 -5.32 9.59 13.07
C PRO A 27 -3.80 9.68 12.87
N ASP A 28 -3.21 10.78 13.34
CA ASP A 28 -1.79 11.10 13.16
C ASP A 28 -0.88 10.06 13.88
N GLU A 29 -1.32 9.59 15.05
CA GLU A 29 -0.61 8.60 15.87
C GLU A 29 -0.94 7.14 15.50
N MET A 30 -1.76 6.92 14.47
CA MET A 30 -2.11 5.56 14.04
C MET A 30 -0.85 4.85 13.52
N PRO A 31 -0.56 3.62 13.97
CA PRO A 31 0.56 2.85 13.44
C PRO A 31 0.36 2.53 11.96
N LEU A 32 1.45 2.54 11.19
CA LEU A 32 1.44 2.28 9.75
C LEU A 32 0.72 0.98 9.40
N CYS A 33 0.99 -0.11 10.13
CA CYS A 33 0.35 -1.41 9.90
C CYS A 33 -1.17 -1.32 10.00
N GLU A 34 -1.70 -0.60 10.99
CA GLU A 34 -3.13 -0.41 11.21
C GLU A 34 -3.75 0.52 10.16
N ALA A 35 -3.03 1.58 9.79
CA ALA A 35 -3.45 2.52 8.75
C ALA A 35 -3.61 1.81 7.39
N VAL A 36 -2.62 1.00 6.99
CA VAL A 36 -2.69 0.20 5.76
C VAL A 36 -3.78 -0.87 5.85
N THR A 37 -3.94 -1.51 7.02
CA THR A 37 -5.03 -2.45 7.26
C THR A 37 -6.41 -1.79 7.08
N SER A 38 -6.55 -0.52 7.46
CA SER A 38 -7.79 0.24 7.28
C SER A 38 -8.09 0.49 5.79
N VAL A 39 -7.07 0.81 4.98
CA VAL A 39 -7.19 0.90 3.52
C VAL A 39 -7.63 -0.44 2.90
N ILE A 40 -7.06 -1.55 3.36
CA ILE A 40 -7.45 -2.88 2.85
C ILE A 40 -8.91 -3.19 3.19
N LYS A 41 -9.34 -2.88 4.42
CA LYS A 41 -10.70 -3.12 4.90
C LYS A 41 -11.75 -2.22 4.25
N SER A 42 -11.38 -1.04 3.74
CA SER A 42 -12.32 -0.18 3.01
C SER A 42 -12.72 -0.77 1.66
N GLY A 43 -12.01 -1.78 1.17
CA GLY A 43 -12.21 -2.34 -0.17
C GLY A 43 -11.55 -1.51 -1.27
N TYR A 44 -10.68 -0.57 -0.91
CA TYR A 44 -9.97 0.28 -1.87
C TYR A 44 -9.04 -0.53 -2.80
N LEU A 45 -8.46 -1.65 -2.35
CA LEU A 45 -7.68 -2.53 -3.21
C LEU A 45 -8.58 -3.52 -3.94
N ALA A 46 -8.37 -3.66 -5.25
CA ALA A 46 -9.19 -4.54 -6.07
C ALA A 46 -8.95 -6.01 -5.67
N ASN A 47 -10.05 -6.74 -5.50
CA ASN A 47 -10.03 -8.17 -5.24
C ASN A 47 -10.08 -8.90 -6.58
N ILE A 48 -9.12 -9.80 -6.83
CA ILE A 48 -9.03 -10.50 -8.11
C ILE A 48 -9.55 -11.93 -8.01
N VAL A 49 -10.04 -12.43 -9.14
CA VAL A 49 -10.34 -13.86 -9.31
C VAL A 49 -9.02 -14.65 -9.18
N GLY A 50 -9.01 -15.64 -8.29
CA GLY A 50 -7.80 -16.41 -7.93
C GLY A 50 -7.31 -16.13 -6.51
N GLY A 51 -7.66 -14.99 -5.92
CA GLY A 51 -7.42 -14.74 -4.49
C GLY A 51 -5.98 -14.41 -4.12
N GLN A 52 -5.11 -14.21 -5.10
CA GLN A 52 -3.66 -14.06 -4.91
C GLN A 52 -3.11 -12.71 -5.39
N ALA A 53 -3.92 -11.64 -5.37
CA ALA A 53 -3.40 -10.32 -5.73
C ALA A 53 -2.31 -9.87 -4.76
N THR A 54 -1.19 -9.44 -5.32
CA THR A 54 -0.06 -8.87 -4.59
C THR A 54 0.12 -7.40 -4.99
N TRP A 55 0.37 -6.56 -3.99
CA TRP A 55 0.56 -5.12 -4.14
C TRP A 55 1.79 -4.67 -3.36
N ILE A 56 2.54 -3.71 -3.92
CA ILE A 56 3.57 -2.97 -3.17
C ILE A 56 2.98 -1.63 -2.78
N LEU A 57 3.08 -1.27 -1.50
CA LEU A 57 2.78 0.07 -1.03
C LEU A 57 4.05 0.92 -1.06
N ASN A 58 4.01 1.97 -1.87
CA ASN A 58 5.05 2.98 -1.98
C ASN A 58 4.60 4.29 -1.34
N SER A 59 5.53 4.94 -0.63
CA SER A 59 5.36 6.26 -0.04
C SER A 59 6.56 7.10 -0.44
N ALA A 60 6.30 8.23 -1.11
CA ALA A 60 7.35 8.97 -1.82
C ALA A 60 8.14 8.03 -2.77
N ASP A 61 9.45 7.88 -2.57
CA ASP A 61 10.33 7.05 -3.39
C ASP A 61 10.63 5.68 -2.77
N ASP A 62 10.05 5.37 -1.60
CA ASP A 62 10.34 4.15 -0.84
C ASP A 62 9.18 3.15 -0.83
N SER A 63 9.50 1.87 -1.01
CA SER A 63 8.59 0.75 -0.74
C SER A 63 8.49 0.51 0.76
N ILE A 64 7.32 0.74 1.34
CA ILE A 64 7.14 0.69 2.80
C ILE A 64 6.37 -0.54 3.29
N ALA A 65 5.61 -1.21 2.41
CA ALA A 65 4.93 -2.46 2.75
C ALA A 65 4.59 -3.32 1.52
N VAL A 66 4.38 -4.62 1.74
CA VAL A 66 3.78 -5.56 0.80
C VAL A 66 2.40 -5.96 1.32
N VAL A 67 1.42 -5.94 0.42
CA VAL A 67 0.04 -6.34 0.71
C VAL A 67 -0.34 -7.50 -0.21
N ALA A 68 -0.85 -8.57 0.38
CA ALA A 68 -1.35 -9.71 -0.38
C ALA A 68 -2.78 -10.02 0.01
N GLN A 69 -3.61 -10.34 -0.97
CA GLN A 69 -5.02 -10.66 -0.76
C GLN A 69 -5.23 -11.89 0.14
N GLN A 70 -4.31 -12.84 0.09
CA GLN A 70 -4.29 -14.06 0.91
C GLN A 70 -3.75 -13.84 2.33
N TRP A 71 -3.20 -12.66 2.64
CA TRP A 71 -2.68 -12.34 3.97
C TRP A 71 -3.74 -11.67 4.85
N LYS A 72 -3.60 -11.83 6.17
CA LYS A 72 -4.49 -11.19 7.16
C LYS A 72 -4.27 -9.68 7.30
N GLY A 73 -3.12 -9.20 6.85
CA GLY A 73 -2.68 -7.82 6.95
C GLY A 73 -1.43 -7.57 6.12
N PRO A 74 -0.97 -6.30 6.06
CA PRO A 74 0.25 -5.93 5.36
C PRO A 74 1.48 -6.51 6.07
N ARG A 75 2.58 -6.64 5.33
CA ARG A 75 3.92 -6.81 5.90
C ARG A 75 4.74 -5.57 5.62
N LEU A 76 5.25 -4.96 6.67
CA LEU A 76 6.03 -3.72 6.57
C LEU A 76 7.45 -4.01 6.14
N LEU A 77 7.97 -3.17 5.24
CA LEU A 77 9.38 -3.15 4.81
C LEU A 77 10.20 -2.13 5.60
N THR A 78 9.52 -1.14 6.21
CA THR A 78 10.16 -0.18 7.10
C THR A 78 10.51 -0.83 8.45
N PRO A 79 11.65 -0.48 9.08
CA PRO A 79 11.97 -0.96 10.41
C PRO A 79 10.95 -0.46 11.45
N GLY A 80 10.27 -1.40 12.11
CA GLY A 80 9.29 -1.11 13.15
C GLY A 80 7.88 -0.89 12.58
N ASP A 81 7.10 -0.06 13.28
CA ASP A 81 5.72 0.30 12.91
C ASP A 81 5.52 1.78 13.24
N PRO A 82 6.04 2.70 12.40
CA PRO A 82 6.04 4.13 12.70
C PRO A 82 4.62 4.68 12.73
N ALA A 83 4.43 5.78 13.46
CA ALA A 83 3.19 6.54 13.39
C ALA A 83 3.03 7.14 12.00
N LEU A 84 1.78 7.22 11.52
CA LEU A 84 1.43 7.76 10.21
C LEU A 84 1.98 9.18 9.99
N ALA A 85 2.03 9.98 11.06
CA ALA A 85 2.57 11.34 11.01
C ALA A 85 4.05 11.41 10.63
N SER A 86 4.83 10.38 10.92
CA SER A 86 6.26 10.33 10.54
C SER A 86 6.47 10.13 9.04
N LEU A 87 5.43 9.75 8.30
CA LEU A 87 5.47 9.52 6.85
C LEU A 87 4.89 10.70 6.06
N ALA A 88 4.46 11.77 6.74
CA ALA A 88 3.90 12.93 6.08
C ALA A 88 4.98 13.77 5.42
N ILE A 89 4.73 14.14 4.16
CA ILE A 89 5.67 14.89 3.31
C ILE A 89 5.32 16.38 3.21
N ASP A 90 4.06 16.74 3.51
CA ASP A 90 3.52 18.09 3.53
C ASP A 90 2.57 18.25 4.74
N ASP A 91 2.01 19.46 4.96
CA ASP A 91 1.07 19.84 6.03
C ASP A 91 -0.04 18.80 6.26
N ARG A 92 0.29 17.78 7.06
CA ARG A 92 -0.58 16.66 7.42
C ARG A 92 -1.04 15.76 6.25
N VAL A 93 -0.24 15.65 5.18
CA VAL A 93 -0.53 14.82 4.01
C VAL A 93 0.47 13.68 3.84
N VAL A 94 -0.06 12.46 3.70
CA VAL A 94 0.68 11.25 3.32
C VAL A 94 0.24 10.85 1.91
N ARG A 95 1.19 10.54 1.02
CA ARG A 95 0.89 10.07 -0.35
C ARG A 95 1.30 8.61 -0.48
N TRP A 96 0.35 7.76 -0.82
CA TRP A 96 0.52 6.33 -0.97
C TRP A 96 0.14 5.88 -2.38
N HIS A 97 1.01 5.08 -2.97
CA HIS A 97 0.79 4.44 -4.25
C HIS A 97 0.84 2.92 -4.09
N PHE A 98 -0.16 2.21 -4.60
CA PHE A 98 -0.19 0.75 -4.61
C PHE A 98 0.15 0.23 -6.00
N ASP A 99 1.34 -0.33 -6.18
CA ASP A 99 1.73 -1.01 -7.41
C ASP A 99 1.14 -2.41 -7.47
N TYR A 100 0.36 -2.68 -8.52
CA TYR A 100 -0.26 -3.98 -8.72
C TYR A 100 0.72 -4.96 -9.36
N LEU A 101 0.97 -6.09 -8.69
CA LEU A 101 1.85 -7.14 -9.18
C LEU A 101 1.12 -8.41 -9.64
N ALA A 102 -0.19 -8.31 -9.87
CA ALA A 102 -1.02 -9.47 -10.22
C ALA A 102 -0.86 -10.62 -9.23
N GLN A 103 -0.68 -11.85 -9.73
CA GLN A 103 -0.55 -13.06 -8.92
C GLN A 103 0.92 -13.42 -8.61
N ARG A 104 1.84 -12.43 -8.61
CA ARG A 104 3.21 -12.68 -8.12
C ARG A 104 3.17 -13.19 -6.69
N ASP A 105 4.08 -14.10 -6.37
CA ASP A 105 4.23 -14.63 -5.01
C ASP A 105 4.61 -13.50 -4.05
N PRO A 106 3.76 -13.16 -3.06
CA PRO A 106 4.04 -12.06 -2.15
C PRO A 106 5.20 -12.35 -1.19
N GLU A 107 5.52 -13.62 -0.92
CA GLU A 107 6.67 -13.95 -0.07
C GLU A 107 7.97 -13.60 -0.79
N ALA A 108 8.11 -14.03 -2.05
CA ALA A 108 9.26 -13.69 -2.88
C ALA A 108 9.40 -12.16 -3.08
N VAL A 109 8.29 -11.43 -3.26
CA VAL A 109 8.29 -9.96 -3.36
C VAL A 109 8.76 -9.31 -2.06
N TYR A 110 8.27 -9.79 -0.91
CA TYR A 110 8.68 -9.28 0.39
C TYR A 110 10.17 -9.53 0.64
N GLU A 111 10.66 -10.74 0.36
CA GLU A 111 12.08 -11.08 0.48
C GLU A 111 12.95 -10.19 -0.41
N GLU A 112 12.59 -10.04 -1.70
CA GLU A 112 13.28 -9.19 -2.68
C GLU A 112 13.40 -7.74 -2.19
N LEU A 113 12.31 -7.15 -1.72
CA LEU A 113 12.29 -5.76 -1.25
C LEU A 113 12.95 -5.58 0.11
N SER A 114 12.88 -6.57 0.99
CA SER A 114 13.54 -6.52 2.31
C SER A 114 15.07 -6.68 2.23
N ALA A 115 15.56 -7.34 1.17
CA ALA A 115 16.98 -7.53 0.91
C ALA A 115 17.60 -6.39 0.09
N ALA A 116 16.77 -5.56 -0.57
CA ALA A 116 17.25 -4.42 -1.32
C ALA A 116 17.75 -3.32 -0.37
N PRO A 117 19.02 -2.87 -0.48
CA PRO A 117 19.49 -1.74 0.30
C PRO A 117 18.73 -0.48 -0.14
N THR A 118 18.02 0.15 0.80
CA THR A 118 17.48 1.50 0.62
C THR A 118 18.65 2.42 0.24
N THR A 119 18.64 2.93 -0.99
CA THR A 119 19.77 3.67 -1.59
C THR A 119 19.83 5.11 -1.08
#